data_AF-A0A7V2IMA3-F1
#
_entry.id   AF-A0A7V2IMA3-F1
#
_cell.length_a   1.000
_cell.length_b   1.000
_cell.length_c   1.000
_cell.angle_alpha   90.00
_cell.angle_beta   90.00
_cell.angle_gamma   90.00
#
_symmetry.space_group_name_H-M   'P 1'
#
loop_
_entity.id
_entity.type
_entity.pdbx_description
1 polymer ?
#
loop_
_entity_poly.entity_id
_entity_poly.type
_entity_poly.pdbx_seq_one_letter_code
_entity_poly.pdbx_strand_id
1 'polypeptide(L)'
;GTEEQRKAQKVEMAAYAANMTARQCAVFRQMMDRVHEQFGIEVVDPSTRQKVGASDDNDVIYEQIENFDIAWVKPASLRGEVEAVIQKWWPKITELNEEKKATLDRMKHGDELPSGVLEMVKVYVATKRALSMGDKMAGRHGNKGVIAKILPEEDMPFLEDGTPVDVCLNPLGVPSRMNVGQILEAHLGWAAKILDFQAITPVFDGASEEDLRRVTEEANAHVRRRMDELEARHESPAADELFTQVPDDLKMTVYDGRTGQPFDQRATVGYMYMMKLHHLVDDKIHARATGPYSLITQQPLGGKARTGGQRFGEMEVWALEAYGAAYTLQELLTVKSDDIEGRTKIYESMVKGVNTLEAGTPVSFDVLCNEIRGLGLNIQLEKKRVGSPL
;
A
#
# COMPACT_ATOMS: atom_id res chain seq x y z
N GLY A 1 -25.24 27.47 1.86
CA GLY A 1 -24.46 27.94 0.71
C GLY A 1 -24.48 29.44 0.68
N THR A 2 -23.49 30.10 1.30
CA THR A 2 -23.41 31.57 1.37
C THR A 2 -23.22 32.16 -0.02
N GLU A 3 -23.71 33.38 -0.24
CA GLU A 3 -23.58 34.12 -1.50
C GLU A 3 -22.10 34.21 -1.97
N GLU A 4 -21.18 34.22 -1.00
CA GLU A 4 -19.73 34.14 -1.21
C GLU A 4 -19.27 32.85 -1.90
N GLN A 5 -19.83 31.68 -1.56
CA GLN A 5 -19.45 30.41 -2.18
C GLN A 5 -19.88 30.35 -3.65
N ARG A 6 -21.07 30.87 -3.98
CA ARG A 6 -21.54 30.98 -5.37
C ARG A 6 -20.69 31.95 -6.18
N LYS A 7 -20.21 33.04 -5.55
CA LYS A 7 -19.30 34.00 -6.18
C LYS A 7 -17.93 33.37 -6.42
N ALA A 8 -17.38 32.65 -5.44
CA ALA A 8 -16.11 31.94 -5.57
C ALA A 8 -16.16 30.87 -6.69
N GLN A 9 -17.22 30.06 -6.73
CA GLN A 9 -17.42 29.05 -7.78
C GLN A 9 -17.50 29.66 -9.19
N LYS A 10 -18.19 30.80 -9.34
CA LYS A 10 -18.23 31.53 -10.62
C LYS A 10 -16.86 32.05 -11.06
N VAL A 11 -16.06 32.56 -10.11
CA VAL A 11 -14.69 33.02 -10.38
C VAL A 11 -13.79 31.84 -10.80
N GLU A 12 -13.89 30.71 -10.10
CA GLU A 12 -13.14 29.50 -10.40
C GLU A 12 -13.51 28.91 -11.77
N MET A 13 -14.80 28.85 -12.09
CA MET A 13 -15.28 28.44 -13.42
C MET A 13 -14.79 29.35 -14.53
N ALA A 14 -14.80 30.67 -14.32
CA ALA A 14 -14.29 31.64 -15.30
C ALA A 14 -12.78 31.50 -15.50
N ALA A 15 -12.02 31.31 -14.42
CA ALA A 15 -10.58 31.08 -14.48
C ALA A 15 -10.23 29.77 -15.21
N TYR A 16 -10.97 28.68 -14.94
CA TYR A 16 -10.80 27.41 -15.63
C TYR A 16 -11.13 27.52 -17.12
N ALA A 17 -12.24 28.18 -17.46
CA ALA A 17 -12.63 28.42 -18.85
C ALA A 17 -11.57 29.23 -19.60
N ALA A 18 -11.02 30.28 -18.99
CA ALA A 18 -9.96 31.10 -19.58
C ALA A 18 -8.65 30.31 -19.78
N ASN A 19 -8.26 29.46 -18.82
CA ASN A 19 -7.08 28.60 -18.95
C ASN A 19 -7.23 27.59 -20.09
N MET A 20 -8.39 26.93 -20.18
CA MET A 20 -8.66 26.00 -21.28
C MET A 20 -8.73 26.70 -22.64
N THR A 21 -9.35 27.88 -22.72
CA THR A 21 -9.32 28.72 -23.93
C THR A 21 -7.89 29.07 -24.33
N ALA A 22 -7.03 29.46 -23.38
CA ALA A 22 -5.63 29.77 -23.66
C ALA A 22 -4.84 28.55 -24.17
N ARG A 23 -5.11 27.35 -23.63
CA ARG A 23 -4.52 26.09 -24.14
C ARG A 23 -4.98 25.76 -25.56
N GLN A 24 -6.28 25.93 -25.85
CA GLN A 24 -6.82 25.77 -27.20
C GLN A 24 -6.15 26.74 -28.18
N CYS A 25 -6.02 28.02 -27.79
CA CYS A 25 -5.34 29.04 -28.57
C CYS A 25 -3.87 28.68 -28.80
N ALA A 26 -3.15 28.18 -27.80
CA ALA A 26 -1.76 27.76 -27.93
C ALA A 26 -1.57 26.59 -28.91
N VAL A 27 -2.45 25.57 -28.87
CA VAL A 27 -2.42 24.45 -29.81
C VAL A 27 -2.75 24.92 -31.23
N PHE A 28 -3.71 25.83 -31.37
CA PHE A 28 -4.07 26.41 -32.65
C PHE A 28 -2.94 27.28 -33.24
N ARG A 29 -2.26 28.09 -32.40
CA ARG A 29 -1.04 28.83 -32.81
C ARG A 29 0.03 27.88 -33.35
N GLN A 30 0.36 26.83 -32.60
CA GLN A 30 1.35 25.83 -33.04
C GLN A 30 0.96 25.13 -34.35
N MET A 31 -0.33 24.83 -34.53
CA MET A 31 -0.84 24.27 -35.77
C MET A 31 -0.66 25.24 -36.93
N MET A 32 -1.01 26.51 -36.74
CA MET A 32 -0.92 27.54 -37.78
C MET A 32 0.52 27.93 -38.10
N ASP A 33 1.41 28.00 -37.10
CA ASP A 33 2.84 28.20 -37.30
C ASP A 33 3.44 27.08 -38.14
N ARG A 34 3.06 25.82 -37.84
CA ARG A 34 3.47 24.66 -38.62
C ARG A 34 3.00 24.76 -40.07
N VAL A 35 1.77 25.21 -40.29
CA VAL A 35 1.20 25.40 -41.64
C VAL A 35 1.93 26.54 -42.38
N HIS A 36 2.22 27.65 -41.71
CA HIS A 36 2.92 28.79 -42.29
C HIS A 36 4.38 28.46 -42.63
N GLU A 37 5.10 27.76 -41.76
CA GLU A 37 6.50 27.35 -41.98
C GLU A 37 6.63 26.28 -43.07
N GLN A 38 5.77 25.26 -43.04
CA GLN A 38 5.88 24.10 -43.94
C GLN A 38 5.50 24.44 -45.38
N PHE A 39 4.53 25.33 -45.58
CA PHE A 39 4.00 25.66 -46.91
C PHE A 39 4.36 27.08 -47.39
N GLY A 40 5.01 27.90 -46.54
CA GLY A 40 5.44 29.26 -46.89
C GLY A 40 4.28 30.22 -47.20
N ILE A 41 3.09 29.93 -46.68
CA ILE A 41 1.85 30.71 -46.90
C ILE A 41 1.52 31.55 -45.68
N GLU A 42 0.80 32.66 -45.89
CA GLU A 42 0.20 33.43 -44.80
C GLU A 42 -1.32 33.34 -44.92
N VAL A 43 -1.94 32.56 -44.03
CA VAL A 43 -3.39 32.47 -43.96
C VAL A 43 -3.89 33.72 -43.24
N VAL A 44 -4.74 34.49 -43.92
CA VAL A 44 -5.29 35.75 -43.40
C VAL A 44 -6.77 35.56 -43.12
N ASP A 45 -7.19 35.92 -41.91
CA ASP A 45 -8.58 35.93 -41.50
C ASP A 45 -9.35 37.06 -42.23
N PRO A 46 -10.45 36.77 -42.94
CA PRO A 46 -11.24 37.78 -43.65
C PRO A 46 -11.85 38.86 -42.76
N SER A 47 -12.12 38.54 -41.49
CA SER A 47 -12.82 39.41 -40.54
C SER A 47 -11.87 40.41 -39.88
N THR A 48 -10.75 39.92 -39.35
CA THR A 48 -9.75 40.74 -38.65
C THR A 48 -8.66 41.28 -39.57
N ARG A 49 -8.54 40.73 -40.80
CA ARG A 49 -7.43 40.98 -41.75
C ARG A 49 -6.04 40.71 -41.16
N GLN A 50 -5.97 39.96 -40.07
CA GLN A 50 -4.73 39.55 -39.42
C GLN A 50 -4.32 38.16 -39.87
N LYS A 51 -3.02 37.87 -39.73
CA LYS A 51 -2.50 36.52 -39.92
C LYS A 51 -3.11 35.59 -38.86
N VAL A 52 -3.69 34.48 -39.29
CA VAL A 52 -4.38 33.53 -38.41
C VAL A 52 -3.38 32.99 -37.38
N GLY A 53 -3.72 33.05 -36.09
CA GLY A 53 -2.84 32.63 -35.00
C GLY A 53 -1.74 33.63 -34.58
N ALA A 54 -1.63 34.81 -35.23
CA ALA A 54 -0.58 35.79 -34.92
C ALA A 54 -0.96 36.85 -33.87
N SER A 55 -2.23 36.92 -33.45
CA SER A 55 -2.68 37.88 -32.43
C SER A 55 -2.18 37.46 -31.04
N ASP A 56 -1.79 38.43 -30.21
CA ASP A 56 -1.46 38.19 -28.79
C ASP A 56 -2.72 37.99 -27.93
N ASP A 57 -3.88 38.43 -28.42
CA ASP A 57 -5.16 38.31 -27.75
C ASP A 57 -5.80 36.92 -27.99
N ASN A 58 -6.08 36.21 -26.89
CA ASN A 58 -6.68 34.88 -26.91
C ASN A 58 -8.15 34.91 -27.35
N ASP A 59 -8.88 36.01 -27.14
CA ASP A 59 -10.29 36.09 -27.53
C ASP A 59 -10.40 36.15 -29.07
N VAL A 60 -9.50 36.89 -29.72
CA VAL A 60 -9.40 36.96 -31.18
C VAL A 60 -9.05 35.59 -31.79
N ILE A 61 -8.13 34.84 -31.16
CA ILE A 61 -7.76 33.50 -31.65
C ILE A 61 -8.89 32.49 -31.41
N TYR A 62 -9.62 32.61 -30.32
CA TYR A 62 -10.76 31.74 -30.05
C TYR A 62 -11.88 31.96 -31.08
N GLU A 63 -12.16 33.22 -31.46
CA GLU A 63 -13.07 33.53 -32.57
C GLU A 63 -12.56 32.97 -33.91
N GLN A 64 -11.25 32.99 -34.15
CA GLN A 64 -10.64 32.36 -35.32
C GLN A 64 -10.84 30.84 -35.30
N ILE A 65 -10.70 30.17 -34.16
CA ILE A 65 -10.94 28.72 -34.03
C ILE A 65 -12.40 28.37 -34.35
N GLU A 66 -13.36 29.16 -33.87
CA GLU A 66 -14.80 28.91 -34.11
C GLU A 66 -15.22 29.13 -35.56
N ASN A 67 -14.60 30.10 -36.25
CA ASN A 67 -14.95 30.49 -37.61
C ASN A 67 -13.99 29.98 -38.69
N PHE A 68 -12.97 29.20 -38.31
CA PHE A 68 -11.91 28.78 -39.21
C PHE A 68 -12.48 27.98 -40.40
N ASP A 69 -12.22 28.49 -41.60
CA ASP A 69 -12.57 27.80 -42.85
C ASP A 69 -11.31 27.61 -43.70
N ILE A 70 -11.15 26.41 -44.25
CA ILE A 70 -10.06 26.08 -45.17
C ILE A 70 -10.06 26.94 -46.43
N ALA A 71 -11.20 27.56 -46.77
CA ALA A 71 -11.32 28.54 -47.84
C ALA A 71 -10.36 29.74 -47.67
N TRP A 72 -9.90 30.03 -46.45
CA TRP A 72 -8.98 31.13 -46.15
C TRP A 72 -7.55 30.87 -46.66
N VAL A 73 -7.21 29.61 -46.96
CA VAL A 73 -5.93 29.24 -47.56
C VAL A 73 -5.88 29.60 -49.04
N LYS A 74 -4.90 30.43 -49.43
CA LYS A 74 -4.60 30.80 -50.82
C LYS A 74 -3.12 30.53 -51.11
N PRO A 75 -2.75 29.96 -52.28
CA PRO A 75 -3.58 29.55 -53.42
C PRO A 75 -4.32 28.21 -53.24
N ALA A 76 -5.40 27.99 -54.00
CA ALA A 76 -6.31 26.85 -53.85
C ALA A 76 -5.66 25.47 -54.07
N SER A 77 -4.53 25.41 -54.78
CA SER A 77 -3.77 24.19 -55.04
C SER A 77 -3.20 23.53 -53.78
N LEU A 78 -2.90 24.31 -52.73
CA LEU A 78 -2.30 23.82 -51.49
C LEU A 78 -3.32 23.40 -50.43
N ARG A 79 -4.62 23.60 -50.69
CA ARG A 79 -5.68 23.33 -49.71
C ARG A 79 -5.70 21.87 -49.25
N GLY A 80 -5.52 20.90 -50.15
CA GLY A 80 -5.55 19.48 -49.79
C GLY A 80 -4.41 19.05 -48.87
N GLU A 81 -3.21 19.61 -49.05
CA GLU A 81 -2.05 19.28 -48.20
C GLU A 81 -2.14 19.98 -46.83
N VAL A 82 -2.63 21.21 -46.79
CA VAL A 82 -2.91 21.95 -45.55
C VAL A 82 -4.04 21.29 -44.77
N GLU A 83 -5.08 20.77 -45.45
CA GLU A 83 -6.16 20.01 -44.83
C GLU A 83 -5.65 18.78 -44.08
N ALA A 84 -4.71 18.03 -44.66
CA ALA A 84 -4.13 16.86 -44.01
C ALA A 84 -3.38 17.21 -42.71
N VAL A 85 -2.72 18.37 -42.67
CA VAL A 85 -2.08 18.87 -41.45
C VAL A 85 -3.14 19.30 -40.43
N ILE A 86 -4.16 20.06 -40.85
CA ILE A 86 -5.24 20.48 -39.96
C ILE A 86 -5.97 19.27 -39.37
N GLN A 87 -6.36 18.29 -40.18
CA GLN A 87 -7.03 17.06 -39.73
C GLN A 87 -6.22 16.28 -38.68
N LYS A 88 -4.89 16.38 -38.67
CA LYS A 88 -4.04 15.76 -37.66
C LYS A 88 -4.06 16.50 -36.32
N TRP A 89 -4.24 17.81 -36.32
CA TRP A 89 -4.17 18.66 -35.12
C TRP A 89 -5.54 19.02 -34.57
N TRP A 90 -6.55 19.15 -35.42
CA TRP A 90 -7.93 19.49 -35.07
C TRP A 90 -8.55 18.59 -33.99
N PRO A 91 -8.33 17.25 -34.00
CA PRO A 91 -8.82 16.39 -32.92
C PRO A 91 -8.34 16.81 -31.53
N LYS A 92 -7.12 17.35 -31.39
CA LYS A 92 -6.60 17.85 -30.10
C LYS A 92 -7.35 19.09 -29.62
N ILE A 93 -7.75 19.96 -30.53
CA ILE A 93 -8.54 21.17 -30.21
C ILE A 93 -9.95 20.76 -29.80
N THR A 94 -10.55 19.79 -30.51
CA THR A 94 -11.85 19.21 -30.19
C THR A 94 -11.84 18.54 -28.82
N GLU A 95 -10.82 17.72 -28.52
CA GLU A 95 -10.66 17.04 -27.21
C GLU A 95 -10.59 18.05 -26.07
N LEU A 96 -9.79 19.12 -26.21
CA LEU A 96 -9.73 20.21 -25.23
C LEU A 96 -11.07 20.92 -25.06
N ASN A 97 -11.87 21.06 -26.12
CA ASN A 97 -13.19 21.67 -26.05
C ASN A 97 -14.20 20.77 -25.31
N GLU A 98 -14.16 19.47 -25.60
CA GLU A 98 -14.98 18.47 -24.93
C GLU A 98 -14.62 18.36 -23.44
N GLU A 99 -13.33 18.35 -23.09
CA GLU A 99 -12.84 18.35 -21.71
C GLU A 99 -13.27 19.62 -20.96
N LYS A 100 -13.12 20.79 -21.59
CA LYS A 100 -13.58 22.09 -21.07
C LYS A 100 -15.08 22.04 -20.79
N LYS A 101 -15.89 21.59 -21.75
CA LYS A 101 -17.34 21.50 -21.62
C LYS A 101 -17.76 20.51 -20.53
N ALA A 102 -17.20 19.30 -20.53
CA ALA A 102 -17.50 18.25 -19.55
C ALA A 102 -17.16 18.69 -18.12
N THR A 103 -16.02 19.36 -17.93
CA THR A 103 -15.59 19.83 -16.61
C THR A 103 -16.43 21.01 -16.14
N LEU A 104 -16.74 21.97 -17.02
CA LEU A 104 -17.63 23.08 -16.70
C LEU A 104 -19.04 22.59 -16.36
N ASP A 105 -19.56 21.59 -17.07
CA ASP A 105 -20.87 21.02 -16.80
C ASP A 105 -20.88 20.26 -15.47
N ARG A 106 -19.81 19.54 -15.12
CA ARG A 106 -19.62 18.94 -13.78
C ARG A 106 -19.58 20.01 -12.68
N MET A 107 -18.83 21.09 -12.89
CA MET A 107 -18.77 22.21 -11.94
C MET A 107 -20.12 22.91 -11.75
N LYS A 108 -20.98 22.95 -12.78
CA LYS A 108 -22.33 23.55 -12.72
C LYS A 108 -23.33 22.69 -11.97
N HIS A 109 -23.36 21.39 -12.28
CA HIS A 109 -24.37 20.47 -11.75
C HIS A 109 -23.99 19.91 -10.37
N GLY A 110 -22.71 20.02 -9.99
CA GLY A 110 -22.18 19.45 -8.76
C GLY A 110 -21.97 17.94 -8.88
N ASP A 111 -21.62 17.32 -7.75
CA ASP A 111 -21.47 15.87 -7.67
C ASP A 111 -22.85 15.21 -7.48
N GLU A 112 -23.04 14.03 -8.07
CA GLU A 112 -24.24 13.22 -7.83
C GLU A 112 -24.22 12.70 -6.38
N LEU A 113 -25.14 13.22 -5.56
CA LEU A 113 -25.33 12.77 -4.19
C LEU A 113 -26.37 11.64 -4.14
N PRO A 114 -26.19 10.63 -3.26
CA PRO A 114 -27.22 9.65 -3.00
C PRO A 114 -28.54 10.30 -2.56
N SER A 115 -29.66 9.69 -2.90
CA SER A 115 -30.98 10.19 -2.48
C SER A 115 -31.05 10.36 -0.95
N GLY A 116 -31.47 11.53 -0.48
CA GLY A 116 -31.53 11.89 0.93
C GLY A 116 -30.25 12.52 1.50
N VAL A 117 -29.15 12.61 0.74
CA VAL A 117 -27.91 13.30 1.16
C VAL A 117 -27.90 14.72 0.59
N LEU A 118 -27.82 15.72 1.47
CA LEU A 118 -27.78 17.13 1.08
C LEU A 118 -26.36 17.62 0.74
N GLU A 119 -25.35 17.13 1.46
CA GLU A 119 -23.95 17.54 1.30
C GLU A 119 -23.03 16.37 1.70
N MET A 120 -21.91 16.20 0.97
CA MET A 120 -20.89 15.20 1.28
C MET A 120 -19.53 15.86 1.39
N VAL A 121 -18.88 15.69 2.55
CA VAL A 121 -17.52 16.21 2.81
C VAL A 121 -16.54 15.04 2.83
N LYS A 122 -15.53 15.08 1.97
CA LYS A 122 -14.43 14.10 1.93
C LYS A 122 -13.17 14.71 2.55
N VAL A 123 -12.68 14.11 3.63
CA VAL A 123 -11.44 14.53 4.30
C VAL A 123 -10.37 13.48 4.02
N TYR A 124 -9.30 13.88 3.34
CA TYR A 124 -8.15 13.01 3.09
C TYR A 124 -7.11 13.21 4.19
N VAL A 125 -6.75 12.12 4.86
CA VAL A 125 -5.71 12.10 5.90
C VAL A 125 -4.54 11.27 5.40
N ALA A 126 -3.35 11.86 5.38
CA ALA A 126 -2.11 11.17 5.06
C ALA A 126 -1.33 10.89 6.34
N THR A 127 -0.79 9.68 6.48
CA THR A 127 0.03 9.28 7.63
C THR A 127 1.22 8.46 7.15
N LYS A 128 2.42 8.83 7.57
CA LYS A 128 3.62 8.02 7.34
C LYS A 128 3.68 6.91 8.40
N ARG A 129 3.73 5.66 7.97
CA ARG A 129 3.85 4.50 8.86
C ARG A 129 5.27 3.96 8.84
N ALA A 130 5.96 4.05 9.98
CA ALA A 130 7.30 3.50 10.16
C ALA A 130 7.28 1.96 10.21
N LEU A 131 8.46 1.33 10.14
CA LEU A 131 8.62 -0.10 10.39
C LEU A 131 8.46 -0.37 11.90
N SER A 132 7.69 -1.39 12.25
CA SER A 132 7.44 -1.75 13.65
C SER A 132 7.58 -3.25 13.89
N MET A 133 7.81 -3.64 15.15
CA MET A 133 7.79 -5.04 15.56
C MET A 133 6.41 -5.65 15.28
N GLY A 134 6.37 -6.83 14.68
CA GLY A 134 5.13 -7.45 14.23
C GLY A 134 4.76 -7.18 12.77
N ASP A 135 5.38 -6.20 12.10
CA ASP A 135 5.20 -6.00 10.66
C ASP A 135 5.76 -7.18 9.86
N LYS A 136 5.10 -7.46 8.73
CA LYS A 136 5.47 -8.58 7.86
C LYS A 136 6.37 -8.13 6.71
N MET A 137 7.49 -8.81 6.56
CA MET A 137 8.49 -8.60 5.51
C MET A 137 8.60 -9.86 4.64
N ALA A 138 9.08 -9.71 3.40
CA ALA A 138 9.40 -10.83 2.54
C ALA A 138 10.57 -10.50 1.59
N GLY A 139 11.46 -11.46 1.38
CA GLY A 139 12.38 -11.41 0.24
C GLY A 139 11.74 -11.91 -1.05
N ARG A 140 12.46 -11.77 -2.16
CA ARG A 140 12.00 -12.20 -3.50
C ARG A 140 11.87 -13.72 -3.63
N HIS A 141 12.61 -14.48 -2.82
CA HIS A 141 12.66 -15.94 -2.84
C HIS A 141 11.61 -16.62 -1.94
N GLY A 142 10.54 -15.91 -1.57
CA GLY A 142 9.44 -16.46 -0.77
C GLY A 142 9.74 -16.61 0.72
N ASN A 143 10.89 -16.12 1.19
CA ASN A 143 11.25 -16.03 2.61
C ASN A 143 10.43 -14.92 3.30
N LYS A 144 9.21 -15.28 3.70
CA LYS A 144 8.29 -14.39 4.44
C LYS A 144 8.51 -14.53 5.94
N GLY A 145 8.61 -13.39 6.63
CA GLY A 145 8.85 -13.33 8.07
C GLY A 145 8.13 -12.16 8.74
N VAL A 146 8.12 -12.16 10.06
CA VAL A 146 7.64 -11.06 10.90
C VAL A 146 8.83 -10.49 11.65
N ILE A 147 8.90 -9.18 11.82
CA ILE A 147 9.97 -8.54 12.60
C ILE A 147 9.76 -8.89 14.07
N ALA A 148 10.70 -9.64 14.64
CA ALA A 148 10.65 -10.05 16.04
C ALA A 148 11.18 -8.97 16.97
N LYS A 149 12.29 -8.32 16.61
CA LYS A 149 12.96 -7.30 17.42
C LYS A 149 13.67 -6.29 16.53
N ILE A 150 13.70 -5.03 16.95
CA ILE A 150 14.54 -3.97 16.38
C ILE A 150 15.62 -3.71 17.42
N LEU A 151 16.89 -3.86 17.03
CA LEU A 151 18.05 -3.66 17.90
C LEU A 151 18.71 -2.32 17.59
N PRO A 152 19.37 -1.69 18.59
CA PRO A 152 20.35 -0.64 18.33
C PRO A 152 21.49 -1.14 17.45
N GLU A 153 22.14 -0.24 16.72
CA GLU A 153 23.22 -0.56 15.78
C GLU A 153 24.44 -1.14 16.49
N GLU A 154 24.77 -0.63 17.68
CA GLU A 154 25.88 -1.10 18.52
C GLU A 154 25.72 -2.55 19.01
N ASP A 155 24.49 -3.04 19.02
CA ASP A 155 24.13 -4.39 19.46
C ASP A 155 24.12 -5.39 18.31
N MET A 156 24.21 -4.92 17.06
CA MET A 156 24.16 -5.77 15.87
C MET A 156 25.51 -6.43 15.61
N PRO A 157 25.51 -7.66 15.06
CA PRO A 157 26.73 -8.26 14.55
C PRO A 157 27.38 -7.38 13.48
N PHE A 158 28.71 -7.28 13.50
CA PHE A 158 29.48 -6.43 12.59
C PHE A 158 30.63 -7.19 11.92
N LEU A 159 31.11 -6.66 10.80
CA LEU A 159 32.20 -7.23 9.98
C LEU A 159 33.58 -6.75 10.44
N GLU A 160 34.65 -7.29 9.83
CA GLU A 160 36.04 -6.90 10.16
C GLU A 160 36.33 -5.42 9.95
N ASP A 161 35.64 -4.78 9.00
CA ASP A 161 35.73 -3.34 8.74
C ASP A 161 34.88 -2.47 9.68
N GLY A 162 34.15 -3.08 10.62
CA GLY A 162 33.26 -2.40 11.55
C GLY A 162 31.83 -2.22 11.06
N THR A 163 31.52 -2.59 9.81
CA THR A 163 30.17 -2.43 9.24
C THR A 163 29.16 -3.34 9.96
N PRO A 164 28.10 -2.81 10.58
CA PRO A 164 27.05 -3.61 11.19
C PRO A 164 26.10 -4.20 10.14
N VAL A 165 25.51 -5.36 10.46
CA VAL A 165 24.50 -6.01 9.61
C VAL A 165 23.12 -5.41 9.88
N ASP A 166 22.34 -5.13 8.82
CA ASP A 166 20.98 -4.60 8.96
C ASP A 166 19.93 -5.64 9.41
N VAL A 167 20.01 -6.86 8.86
CA VAL A 167 19.00 -7.92 9.06
C VAL A 167 19.66 -9.27 9.26
N CYS A 168 19.36 -9.91 10.38
CA CYS A 168 19.75 -11.30 10.64
C CYS A 168 18.63 -12.27 10.23
N LEU A 169 18.92 -13.15 9.26
CA LEU A 169 17.98 -14.18 8.79
C LEU A 169 18.35 -15.56 9.34
N ASN A 170 17.33 -16.37 9.67
CA ASN A 170 17.55 -17.73 10.17
C ASN A 170 17.90 -18.69 9.01
N PRO A 171 19.06 -19.36 9.02
CA PRO A 171 19.49 -20.25 7.95
C PRO A 171 18.67 -21.55 7.86
N LEU A 172 17.98 -21.97 8.93
CA LEU A 172 17.21 -23.22 8.96
C LEU A 172 16.07 -23.27 7.95
N GLY A 173 15.59 -22.10 7.50
CA GLY A 173 14.54 -22.00 6.50
C GLY A 173 14.99 -22.39 5.08
N VAL A 174 16.29 -22.32 4.78
CA VAL A 174 16.81 -22.55 3.42
C VAL A 174 16.78 -24.03 3.03
N PRO A 175 17.33 -24.97 3.83
CA PRO A 175 17.31 -26.39 3.47
C PRO A 175 15.89 -26.96 3.39
N SER A 176 15.01 -26.53 4.31
CA SER A 176 13.63 -27.03 4.36
C SER A 176 12.78 -26.56 3.17
N ARG A 177 13.05 -25.37 2.62
CA ARG A 177 12.27 -24.79 1.51
C ARG A 177 12.95 -24.92 0.14
N MET A 178 14.19 -25.38 0.11
CA MET A 178 15.02 -25.56 -1.10
C MET A 178 15.15 -24.29 -1.96
N ASN A 179 15.11 -23.11 -1.36
CA ASN A 179 15.21 -21.82 -2.04
C ASN A 179 16.64 -21.24 -1.96
N VAL A 180 17.60 -21.98 -2.53
CA VAL A 180 19.04 -21.65 -2.51
C VAL A 180 19.35 -20.34 -3.23
N GLY A 181 18.51 -19.91 -4.17
CA GLY A 181 18.68 -18.66 -4.91
C GLY A 181 18.85 -17.41 -4.03
N GLN A 182 18.30 -17.41 -2.81
CA GLN A 182 18.49 -16.28 -1.88
C GLN A 182 19.95 -16.13 -1.41
N ILE A 183 20.68 -17.23 -1.32
CA ILE A 183 22.11 -17.23 -0.95
C ILE A 183 22.92 -16.68 -2.13
N LEU A 184 22.60 -17.12 -3.35
CA LEU A 184 23.22 -16.62 -4.57
C LEU A 184 22.96 -15.12 -4.77
N GLU A 185 21.74 -14.65 -4.48
CA GLU A 185 21.38 -13.23 -4.47
C GLU A 185 22.26 -12.46 -3.48
N ALA A 186 22.41 -12.95 -2.25
CA ALA A 186 23.24 -12.29 -1.23
C ALA A 186 24.70 -12.17 -1.67
N HIS A 187 25.27 -13.23 -2.24
CA HIS A 187 26.65 -13.24 -2.74
C HIS A 187 26.85 -12.27 -3.92
N LEU A 188 25.96 -12.32 -4.92
CA LEU A 188 26.04 -11.42 -6.06
C LEU A 188 25.81 -9.96 -5.63
N GLY A 189 24.88 -9.73 -4.70
CA GLY A 189 24.58 -8.42 -4.13
C GLY A 189 25.76 -7.82 -3.36
N TRP A 190 26.56 -8.66 -2.69
CA TRP A 190 27.80 -8.21 -2.05
C TRP A 190 28.78 -7.63 -3.07
N ALA A 191 29.12 -8.42 -4.10
CA ALA A 191 30.07 -7.98 -5.11
C ALA A 191 29.53 -6.77 -5.92
N ALA A 192 28.22 -6.74 -6.19
CA ALA A 192 27.52 -5.62 -6.81
C ALA A 192 27.61 -4.32 -6.00
N LYS A 193 27.56 -4.40 -4.67
CA LYS A 193 27.69 -3.24 -3.79
C LYS A 193 29.10 -2.65 -3.80
N ILE A 194 30.14 -3.50 -3.80
CA ILE A 194 31.54 -3.05 -3.85
C ILE A 194 31.88 -2.42 -5.20
N LEU A 195 31.44 -3.05 -6.29
CA LEU A 195 31.75 -2.62 -7.67
C LEU A 195 30.76 -1.57 -8.21
N ASP A 196 29.77 -1.17 -7.39
CA ASP A 196 28.72 -0.19 -7.71
C ASP A 196 27.97 -0.48 -9.03
N PHE A 197 27.48 -1.71 -9.19
CA PHE A 197 26.64 -2.08 -10.34
C PHE A 197 25.34 -2.76 -9.92
N GLN A 198 24.38 -2.81 -10.85
CA GLN A 198 23.14 -3.58 -10.67
C GLN A 198 23.16 -4.80 -11.60
N ALA A 199 22.96 -5.98 -11.02
CA ALA A 199 22.86 -7.22 -11.78
C ALA A 199 21.42 -7.46 -12.25
N ILE A 200 21.25 -7.81 -13.53
CA ILE A 200 19.99 -8.30 -14.09
C ILE A 200 20.22 -9.77 -14.44
N THR A 201 19.59 -10.68 -13.70
CA THR A 201 19.67 -12.12 -13.94
C THR A 201 18.35 -12.64 -14.51
N PRO A 202 18.28 -12.98 -15.81
CA PRO A 202 17.13 -13.64 -16.40
C PRO A 202 16.78 -14.97 -15.70
N VAL A 203 15.52 -15.39 -15.81
CA VAL A 203 14.97 -16.53 -15.03
C VAL A 203 15.68 -17.87 -15.32
N PHE A 204 16.12 -18.09 -16.57
CA PHE A 204 16.70 -19.35 -17.02
C PHE A 204 18.06 -19.21 -17.72
N ASP A 205 18.56 -17.98 -17.83
CA ASP A 205 19.87 -17.64 -18.41
C ASP A 205 20.54 -16.61 -17.50
N GLY A 206 20.61 -16.97 -16.22
CA GLY A 206 21.13 -16.13 -15.15
C GLY A 206 22.63 -16.29 -14.96
N ALA A 207 23.18 -15.55 -13.99
CA ALA A 207 24.58 -15.68 -13.62
C ALA A 207 24.91 -17.10 -13.14
N SER A 208 25.98 -17.69 -13.66
CA SER A 208 26.50 -18.97 -13.19
C SER A 208 27.31 -18.82 -11.90
N GLU A 209 27.55 -19.91 -11.17
CA GLU A 209 28.43 -19.88 -9.99
C GLU A 209 29.86 -19.42 -10.35
N GLU A 210 30.33 -19.72 -11.55
CA GLU A 210 31.64 -19.28 -12.05
C GLU A 210 31.65 -17.76 -12.28
N ASP A 211 30.57 -17.20 -12.80
CA ASP A 211 30.41 -15.74 -12.91
C ASP A 211 30.41 -15.08 -11.53
N LEU A 212 29.70 -15.65 -10.55
CA LEU A 212 29.72 -15.14 -9.17
C LEU A 212 31.12 -15.15 -8.58
N ARG A 213 31.88 -16.24 -8.74
CA ARG A 213 33.27 -16.31 -8.26
C ARG A 213 34.15 -15.27 -8.94
N ARG A 214 34.02 -15.11 -10.27
CA ARG A 214 34.79 -14.12 -11.04
C ARG A 214 34.52 -12.69 -10.55
N VAL A 215 33.25 -12.33 -10.39
CA VAL A 215 32.84 -10.99 -9.93
C VAL A 215 33.24 -10.77 -8.47
N THR A 216 33.19 -11.81 -7.62
CA THR A 216 33.68 -11.72 -6.23
C THR A 216 35.19 -11.47 -6.18
N GLU A 217 35.98 -12.16 -7.00
CA GLU A 217 37.43 -11.92 -7.08
C GLU A 217 37.75 -10.51 -7.60
N GLU A 218 36.98 -10.03 -8.57
CA GLU A 218 37.08 -8.65 -9.07
C GLU A 218 36.76 -7.62 -7.97
N ALA A 219 35.72 -7.88 -7.17
CA ALA A 219 35.38 -7.06 -6.00
C ALA A 219 36.50 -7.07 -4.95
N ASN A 220 37.05 -8.24 -4.62
CA ASN A 220 38.20 -8.36 -3.69
C ASN A 220 39.45 -7.64 -4.23
N ALA A 221 39.70 -7.70 -5.54
CA ALA A 221 40.79 -6.97 -6.18
C ALA A 221 40.55 -5.43 -6.17
N HIS A 222 39.30 -4.99 -6.27
CA HIS A 222 38.94 -3.58 -6.10
C HIS A 222 39.22 -3.11 -4.67
N VAL A 223 38.75 -3.85 -3.67
CA VAL A 223 39.00 -3.54 -2.24
C VAL A 223 40.48 -3.48 -1.92
N ARG A 224 41.29 -4.44 -2.39
CA ARG A 224 42.75 -4.44 -2.19
C ARG A 224 43.42 -3.19 -2.75
N ARG A 225 43.14 -2.84 -4.01
CA ARG A 225 43.68 -1.63 -4.64
C ARG A 225 43.29 -0.38 -3.86
N ARG A 226 42.04 -0.33 -3.41
CA ARG A 226 41.52 0.81 -2.65
C ARG A 226 42.19 0.96 -1.29
N MET A 227 42.46 -0.15 -0.60
CA MET A 227 43.23 -0.14 0.65
C MET A 227 44.66 0.37 0.41
N ASP A 228 45.35 -0.13 -0.62
CA ASP A 228 46.71 0.33 -0.97
C ASP A 228 46.74 1.84 -1.27
N GLU A 229 45.72 2.37 -1.95
CA GLU A 229 45.58 3.81 -2.23
C GLU A 229 45.36 4.67 -0.97
N LEU A 230 44.60 4.15 0.00
CA LEU A 230 44.33 4.83 1.27
C LEU A 230 45.55 4.80 2.17
N GLU A 231 46.24 3.66 2.25
CA GLU A 231 47.52 3.53 2.96
C GLU A 231 48.57 4.48 2.38
N ALA A 232 48.70 4.55 1.06
CA ALA A 232 49.61 5.48 0.40
C ALA A 232 49.32 6.96 0.77
N ARG A 233 48.04 7.31 0.90
CA ARG A 233 47.59 8.65 1.30
C ARG A 233 47.55 8.89 2.81
N HIS A 234 47.76 7.85 3.62
CA HIS A 234 47.57 7.87 5.08
C HIS A 234 46.18 8.39 5.48
N GLU A 235 45.17 8.05 4.66
CA GLU A 235 43.78 8.44 4.87
C GLU A 235 43.00 7.25 5.44
N SER A 236 42.12 7.53 6.40
CA SER A 236 41.15 6.53 6.83
C SER A 236 40.04 6.39 5.79
N PRO A 237 39.52 5.18 5.59
CA PRO A 237 38.35 4.97 4.75
C PRO A 237 37.13 5.77 5.23
N ALA A 238 36.22 6.07 4.29
CA ALA A 238 34.92 6.63 4.63
C ALA A 238 34.06 5.60 5.37
N ALA A 239 33.21 6.03 6.29
CA ALA A 239 32.39 5.15 7.13
C ALA A 239 31.43 4.24 6.34
N ASP A 240 31.02 4.67 5.14
CA ASP A 240 30.02 3.96 4.33
C ASP A 240 30.65 3.03 3.27
N GLU A 241 31.98 2.98 3.19
CA GLU A 241 32.72 2.20 2.19
C GLU A 241 33.04 0.80 2.76
N LEU A 242 32.80 -0.26 1.98
CA LEU A 242 33.00 -1.64 2.41
C LEU A 242 34.43 -2.08 2.09
N PHE A 243 35.12 -2.67 3.08
CA PHE A 243 36.51 -3.13 2.92
C PHE A 243 36.75 -4.57 3.31
N THR A 244 35.70 -5.26 3.75
CA THR A 244 35.78 -6.67 4.08
C THR A 244 35.95 -7.49 2.80
N GLN A 245 37.06 -8.23 2.71
CA GLN A 245 37.28 -9.20 1.65
C GLN A 245 36.44 -10.45 1.89
N VAL A 246 35.90 -11.01 0.82
CA VAL A 246 35.09 -12.23 0.90
C VAL A 246 35.94 -13.43 0.52
N PRO A 247 36.10 -14.43 1.41
CA PRO A 247 36.80 -15.66 1.08
C PRO A 247 36.11 -16.46 -0.04
N ASP A 248 36.81 -17.40 -0.67
CA ASP A 248 36.30 -18.22 -1.78
C ASP A 248 35.02 -19.01 -1.43
N ASP A 249 34.79 -19.33 -0.16
CA ASP A 249 33.58 -20.00 0.32
C ASP A 249 32.41 -19.06 0.60
N LEU A 250 32.57 -17.76 0.29
CA LEU A 250 31.57 -16.70 0.37
C LEU A 250 30.98 -16.51 1.78
N LYS A 251 31.79 -16.84 2.80
CA LYS A 251 31.45 -16.70 4.21
C LYS A 251 32.49 -15.85 4.92
N MET A 252 32.01 -14.85 5.65
CA MET A 252 32.83 -13.89 6.38
C MET A 252 32.83 -14.19 7.88
N THR A 253 33.91 -13.81 8.55
CA THR A 253 33.93 -13.75 10.01
C THR A 253 33.08 -12.57 10.45
N VAL A 254 32.20 -12.79 11.42
CA VAL A 254 31.34 -11.76 11.99
C VAL A 254 31.67 -11.67 13.49
N TYR A 255 31.59 -10.48 14.05
CA TYR A 255 31.83 -10.21 15.45
C TYR A 255 30.52 -9.87 16.14
N ASP A 256 30.37 -10.30 17.39
CA ASP A 256 29.21 -9.95 18.21
C ASP A 256 29.33 -8.50 18.69
N GLY A 257 28.36 -7.64 18.34
CA GLY A 257 28.32 -6.24 18.75
C GLY A 257 28.36 -6.02 20.27
N ARG A 258 27.87 -6.99 21.05
CA ARG A 258 27.81 -6.87 22.52
C ARG A 258 29.11 -7.21 23.23
N THR A 259 29.85 -8.18 22.70
CA THR A 259 31.05 -8.70 23.34
C THR A 259 32.33 -8.33 22.61
N GLY A 260 32.23 -7.95 21.34
CA GLY A 260 33.35 -7.73 20.43
C GLY A 260 34.08 -9.01 20.01
N GLN A 261 33.60 -10.19 20.42
CA GLN A 261 34.24 -11.46 20.11
C GLN A 261 33.79 -11.99 18.74
N PRO A 262 34.67 -12.63 17.96
CA PRO A 262 34.28 -13.29 16.72
C PRO A 262 33.38 -14.50 17.01
N PHE A 263 32.40 -14.75 16.14
CA PHE A 263 31.63 -15.99 16.18
C PHE A 263 32.50 -17.21 15.79
N ASP A 264 32.19 -18.38 16.37
CA ASP A 264 32.92 -19.63 16.11
C ASP A 264 32.85 -20.08 14.64
N GLN A 265 31.75 -19.76 13.96
CA GLN A 265 31.50 -20.13 12.56
C GLN A 265 31.33 -18.88 11.69
N ARG A 266 31.97 -18.91 10.52
CA ARG A 266 31.77 -17.89 9.49
C ARG A 266 30.35 -17.93 8.94
N ALA A 267 29.78 -16.75 8.69
CA ALA A 267 28.42 -16.59 8.22
C ALA A 267 28.39 -16.03 6.79
N THR A 268 27.34 -16.35 6.04
CA THR A 268 27.07 -15.70 4.76
C THR A 268 26.52 -14.31 5.03
N VAL A 269 27.24 -13.28 4.57
CA VAL A 269 26.80 -11.88 4.62
C VAL A 269 26.72 -11.37 3.18
N GLY A 270 25.72 -10.55 2.88
CA GLY A 270 25.45 -10.11 1.52
C GLY A 270 24.23 -9.21 1.43
N TYR A 271 24.05 -8.58 0.28
CA TYR A 271 22.91 -7.69 0.04
C TYR A 271 21.77 -8.46 -0.64
N MET A 272 20.62 -8.48 0.02
CA MET A 272 19.40 -9.12 -0.48
C MET A 272 18.29 -8.10 -0.62
N TYR A 273 17.47 -8.23 -1.66
CA TYR A 273 16.30 -7.38 -1.82
C TYR A 273 15.13 -7.81 -0.91
N MET A 274 14.79 -6.95 0.04
CA MET A 274 13.72 -7.18 1.01
C MET A 274 12.56 -6.20 0.81
N MET A 275 11.33 -6.71 0.89
CA MET A 275 10.10 -5.94 0.71
C MET A 275 9.28 -5.90 2.00
N LYS A 276 8.71 -4.71 2.29
CA LYS A 276 7.68 -4.54 3.31
C LYS A 276 6.32 -4.89 2.72
N LEU A 277 5.58 -5.77 3.39
CA LEU A 277 4.25 -6.14 2.96
C LEU A 277 3.19 -5.22 3.58
N HIS A 278 2.06 -5.07 2.91
CA HIS A 278 0.89 -4.34 3.43
C HIS A 278 0.29 -4.94 4.72
N HIS A 279 0.78 -6.10 5.17
CA HIS A 279 0.27 -6.79 6.35
C HIS A 279 0.88 -6.20 7.62
N LEU A 280 0.40 -5.02 8.00
CA LEU A 280 0.88 -4.29 9.16
C LEU A 280 0.31 -4.84 10.47
N VAL A 281 1.05 -4.66 11.55
CA VAL A 281 0.63 -5.12 12.89
C VAL A 281 -0.56 -4.31 13.43
N ASP A 282 -0.53 -3.00 13.24
CA ASP A 282 -1.56 -2.06 13.71
C ASP A 282 -2.96 -2.41 13.17
N ASP A 283 -3.01 -2.91 11.94
CA ASP A 283 -4.26 -3.30 11.30
C ASP A 283 -4.82 -4.61 11.89
N LYS A 284 -3.99 -5.44 12.54
CA LYS A 284 -4.37 -6.76 13.08
C LYS A 284 -4.67 -6.77 14.57
N ILE A 285 -3.96 -5.97 15.38
CA ILE A 285 -4.21 -5.94 16.82
C ILE A 285 -5.61 -5.38 17.06
N HIS A 286 -6.40 -6.11 17.85
CA HIS A 286 -7.73 -5.72 18.28
C HIS A 286 -8.04 -6.36 19.63
N ALA A 287 -8.54 -5.57 20.56
CA ALA A 287 -8.96 -6.01 21.88
C ALA A 287 -10.29 -5.37 22.22
N ARG A 288 -11.11 -6.11 22.98
CA ARG A 288 -12.44 -5.68 23.40
C ARG A 288 -12.68 -6.11 24.84
N ALA A 289 -13.25 -5.20 25.63
CA ALA A 289 -13.88 -5.53 26.91
C ALA A 289 -15.39 -5.69 26.72
N THR A 290 -16.08 -4.61 26.36
CA THR A 290 -17.52 -4.58 26.07
C THR A 290 -17.78 -3.95 24.70
N GLY A 291 -18.99 -4.08 24.16
CA GLY A 291 -19.38 -3.38 22.93
C GLY A 291 -20.76 -3.78 22.43
N PRO A 292 -21.13 -3.43 21.19
CA PRO A 292 -22.44 -3.74 20.64
C PRO A 292 -22.69 -5.23 20.44
N TYR A 293 -23.96 -5.59 20.62
CA TYR A 293 -24.50 -6.95 20.50
C TYR A 293 -25.52 -7.02 19.35
N SER A 294 -25.71 -8.24 18.84
CA SER A 294 -26.75 -8.54 17.87
C SER A 294 -28.15 -8.38 18.47
N LEU A 295 -29.09 -7.82 17.71
CA LEU A 295 -30.48 -7.67 18.17
C LEU A 295 -31.20 -9.01 18.35
N ILE A 296 -30.85 -10.00 17.52
CA ILE A 296 -31.55 -11.31 17.49
C ILE A 296 -30.98 -12.23 18.56
N THR A 297 -29.69 -12.56 18.47
CA THR A 297 -29.05 -13.58 19.32
C THR A 297 -28.40 -13.01 20.57
N GLN A 298 -28.37 -11.68 20.73
CA GLN A 298 -27.68 -10.99 21.84
C GLN A 298 -26.19 -11.30 21.98
N GLN A 299 -25.59 -11.97 20.99
CA GLN A 299 -24.16 -12.25 20.94
C GLN A 299 -23.35 -11.00 20.55
N PRO A 300 -22.09 -10.89 21.01
CA PRO A 300 -21.20 -9.81 20.60
C PRO A 300 -21.03 -9.79 19.07
N LEU A 301 -21.12 -8.60 18.45
CA LEU A 301 -20.91 -8.49 16.99
C LEU A 301 -19.49 -8.93 16.61
N GLY A 302 -19.31 -9.45 15.39
CA GLY A 302 -18.00 -9.78 14.83
C GLY A 302 -17.34 -8.62 14.08
N GLY A 303 -16.01 -8.69 13.97
CA GLY A 303 -15.20 -7.81 13.12
C GLY A 303 -14.67 -6.54 13.80
N LYS A 304 -13.40 -6.21 13.54
CA LYS A 304 -12.68 -5.07 14.15
C LYS A 304 -13.39 -3.73 13.98
N ALA A 305 -13.97 -3.46 12.80
CA ALA A 305 -14.66 -2.20 12.50
C ALA A 305 -15.86 -1.93 13.42
N ARG A 306 -16.47 -2.96 14.00
CA ARG A 306 -17.62 -2.86 14.92
C ARG A 306 -17.21 -3.10 16.37
N THR A 307 -15.92 -2.95 16.68
CA THR A 307 -15.28 -3.36 17.93
C THR A 307 -15.54 -4.82 18.28
N GLY A 308 -15.73 -5.70 17.30
CA GLY A 308 -16.31 -7.02 17.50
C GLY A 308 -15.53 -7.98 18.40
N GLY A 309 -16.21 -8.99 18.92
CA GLY A 309 -15.61 -10.08 19.69
C GLY A 309 -14.91 -11.09 18.77
N GLN A 310 -13.97 -11.84 19.35
CA GLN A 310 -13.38 -12.99 18.68
C GLN A 310 -14.36 -14.17 18.74
N ARG A 311 -14.49 -14.91 17.64
CA ARG A 311 -15.30 -16.13 17.62
C ARG A 311 -14.60 -17.20 18.45
N PHE A 312 -15.29 -17.70 19.48
CA PHE A 312 -14.95 -18.95 20.15
C PHE A 312 -15.62 -20.09 19.37
N GLY A 313 -14.83 -20.92 18.71
CA GLY A 313 -15.31 -21.96 17.82
C GLY A 313 -15.56 -23.29 18.53
N GLU A 314 -16.10 -24.23 17.77
CA GLU A 314 -16.42 -25.58 18.23
C GLU A 314 -15.16 -26.36 18.64
N MET A 315 -14.06 -26.21 17.89
CA MET A 315 -12.80 -26.88 18.22
C MET A 315 -12.21 -26.37 19.54
N GLU A 316 -12.37 -25.08 19.84
CA GLU A 316 -11.95 -24.52 21.12
C GLU A 316 -12.84 -24.99 22.28
N VAL A 317 -14.14 -25.21 22.05
CA VAL A 317 -15.05 -25.83 23.02
C VAL A 317 -14.58 -27.25 23.35
N TRP A 318 -14.35 -28.09 22.33
CA TRP A 318 -13.86 -29.46 22.54
C TRP A 318 -12.54 -29.51 23.29
N ALA A 319 -11.64 -28.55 23.03
CA ALA A 319 -10.40 -28.45 23.78
C ALA A 319 -10.66 -28.23 25.28
N LEU A 320 -11.55 -27.29 25.65
CA LEU A 320 -11.89 -27.04 27.06
C LEU A 320 -12.64 -28.20 27.71
N GLU A 321 -13.51 -28.89 26.97
CA GLU A 321 -14.18 -30.10 27.43
C GLU A 321 -13.17 -31.22 27.73
N ALA A 322 -12.17 -31.42 26.86
CA ALA A 322 -11.09 -32.39 27.07
C ALA A 322 -10.24 -32.08 28.33
N TYR A 323 -10.06 -30.80 28.66
CA TYR A 323 -9.43 -30.38 29.90
C TYR A 323 -10.33 -30.51 31.14
N GLY A 324 -11.63 -30.78 30.97
CA GLY A 324 -12.61 -30.79 32.06
C GLY A 324 -12.87 -29.40 32.66
N ALA A 325 -12.63 -28.33 31.91
CA ALA A 325 -12.72 -26.95 32.38
C ALA A 325 -14.17 -26.43 32.38
N ALA A 326 -15.06 -27.09 33.14
CA ALA A 326 -16.50 -26.84 33.13
C ALA A 326 -16.88 -25.39 33.50
N TYR A 327 -16.27 -24.81 34.54
CA TYR A 327 -16.56 -23.42 34.96
C TYR A 327 -16.13 -22.39 33.91
N THR A 328 -14.96 -22.56 33.32
CA THR A 328 -14.45 -21.67 32.26
C THR A 328 -15.32 -21.75 31.01
N LEU A 329 -15.73 -22.96 30.63
CA LEU A 329 -16.61 -23.16 29.48
C LEU A 329 -17.99 -22.56 29.73
N GLN A 330 -18.57 -22.77 30.93
CA GLN A 330 -19.84 -22.16 31.32
C GLN A 330 -19.77 -20.63 31.25
N GLU A 331 -18.71 -20.02 31.78
CA GLU A 331 -18.51 -18.57 31.73
C GLU A 331 -18.42 -18.03 30.30
N LEU A 332 -17.65 -18.70 29.42
CA LEU A 332 -17.46 -18.30 28.03
C LEU A 332 -18.75 -18.39 27.19
N LEU A 333 -19.53 -19.45 27.39
CA LEU A 333 -20.74 -19.72 26.60
C LEU A 333 -21.98 -18.95 27.09
N THR A 334 -22.01 -18.50 28.33
CA THR A 334 -23.18 -17.82 28.92
C THR A 334 -22.89 -16.34 29.17
N VAL A 335 -22.28 -16.03 30.31
CA VAL A 335 -22.10 -14.71 30.88
C VAL A 335 -21.21 -13.79 30.03
N LYS A 336 -20.25 -14.35 29.28
CA LYS A 336 -19.41 -13.57 28.33
C LYS A 336 -20.01 -13.45 26.93
N SER A 337 -21.10 -14.16 26.64
CA SER A 337 -21.69 -14.24 25.31
C SER A 337 -23.09 -13.59 25.28
N ASP A 338 -24.13 -14.38 25.50
CA ASP A 338 -25.52 -14.04 25.19
C ASP A 338 -26.48 -14.12 26.40
N ASP A 339 -25.97 -14.36 27.62
CA ASP A 339 -26.74 -14.17 28.84
C ASP A 339 -26.82 -12.67 29.20
N ILE A 340 -27.96 -12.04 28.90
CA ILE A 340 -28.18 -10.60 29.11
C ILE A 340 -28.11 -10.22 30.60
N GLU A 341 -28.68 -11.04 31.48
CA GLU A 341 -28.72 -10.75 32.90
C GLU A 341 -27.36 -11.08 33.54
N GLY A 342 -26.81 -12.25 33.22
CA GLY A 342 -25.52 -12.71 33.71
C GLY A 342 -24.38 -11.76 33.38
N ARG A 343 -24.31 -11.23 32.15
CA ARG A 343 -23.24 -10.27 31.75
C ARG A 343 -23.28 -8.97 32.56
N THR A 344 -24.46 -8.51 32.93
CA THR A 344 -24.63 -7.27 33.71
C THR A 344 -24.22 -7.52 35.16
N LYS A 345 -24.71 -8.63 35.74
CA LYS A 345 -24.37 -9.06 37.10
C LYS A 345 -22.87 -9.30 37.28
N ILE A 346 -22.21 -9.99 36.34
CA ILE A 346 -20.77 -10.25 36.48
C ILE A 346 -19.97 -8.96 36.40
N TYR A 347 -20.38 -8.02 35.54
CA TYR A 347 -19.70 -6.74 35.41
C TYR A 347 -19.81 -5.94 36.71
N GLU A 348 -21.01 -5.85 37.29
CA GLU A 348 -21.20 -5.23 38.60
C GLU A 348 -20.41 -5.93 39.71
N SER A 349 -20.36 -7.26 39.68
CA SER A 349 -19.68 -8.08 40.69
C SER A 349 -18.16 -7.86 40.63
N MET A 350 -17.59 -7.79 39.43
CA MET A 350 -16.18 -7.41 39.21
C MET A 350 -15.88 -6.00 39.72
N VAL A 351 -16.75 -5.02 39.47
CA VAL A 351 -16.58 -3.65 39.97
C VAL A 351 -16.68 -3.58 41.51
N LYS A 352 -17.56 -4.39 42.11
CA LYS A 352 -17.74 -4.48 43.57
C LYS A 352 -16.68 -5.36 44.26
N GLY A 353 -15.84 -6.07 43.50
CA GLY A 353 -14.85 -7.02 44.04
C GLY A 353 -15.45 -8.29 44.63
N VAL A 354 -16.69 -8.63 44.26
CA VAL A 354 -17.38 -9.86 44.69
C VAL A 354 -17.34 -10.85 43.53
N ASN A 355 -16.81 -12.05 43.76
CA ASN A 355 -16.68 -13.06 42.69
C ASN A 355 -17.86 -14.05 42.72
N THR A 356 -19.03 -13.61 42.25
CA THR A 356 -20.22 -14.48 42.09
C THR A 356 -20.53 -14.73 40.62
N LEU A 357 -20.53 -16.00 40.21
CA LEU A 357 -20.93 -16.45 38.88
C LEU A 357 -22.33 -17.09 38.95
N GLU A 358 -23.33 -16.36 38.48
CA GLU A 358 -24.69 -16.86 38.28
C GLU A 358 -24.96 -16.92 36.78
N ALA A 359 -24.87 -18.11 36.19
CA ALA A 359 -25.14 -18.32 34.77
C ALA A 359 -26.63 -18.65 34.54
N GLY A 360 -27.27 -17.90 33.66
CA GLY A 360 -28.62 -18.15 33.18
C GLY A 360 -28.66 -18.98 31.89
N THR A 361 -29.85 -19.12 31.33
CA THR A 361 -30.05 -19.74 30.01
C THR A 361 -29.61 -18.77 28.91
N PRO A 362 -28.78 -19.20 27.94
CA PRO A 362 -28.43 -18.42 26.77
C PRO A 362 -29.63 -17.96 25.94
N VAL A 363 -29.63 -16.71 25.48
CA VAL A 363 -30.70 -16.18 24.61
C VAL A 363 -30.78 -16.93 23.28
N SER A 364 -29.65 -17.40 22.75
CA SER A 364 -29.64 -18.22 21.53
C SER A 364 -30.49 -19.50 21.65
N PHE A 365 -30.57 -20.08 22.85
CA PHE A 365 -31.40 -21.25 23.10
C PHE A 365 -32.90 -20.90 23.09
N ASP A 366 -33.28 -19.73 23.61
CA ASP A 366 -34.65 -19.23 23.55
C ASP A 366 -35.07 -18.91 22.11
N VAL A 367 -34.16 -18.33 21.32
CA VAL A 367 -34.37 -18.11 19.87
C VAL A 367 -34.64 -19.45 19.18
N LEU A 368 -33.79 -20.46 19.41
CA LEU A 368 -33.99 -21.81 18.87
C LEU A 368 -35.36 -22.39 19.24
N CYS A 369 -35.74 -22.28 20.52
CA CYS A 369 -37.03 -22.76 20.99
C CYS A 369 -38.22 -22.06 20.30
N ASN A 370 -38.11 -20.77 20.05
CA ASN A 370 -39.13 -19.99 19.33
C ASN A 370 -39.16 -20.33 17.83
N GLU A 371 -38.01 -20.58 17.21
CA GLU A 371 -37.94 -21.04 15.81
C GLU A 371 -38.60 -22.41 15.64
N ILE A 372 -38.35 -23.36 16.55
CA ILE A 372 -38.99 -24.68 16.56
C ILE A 372 -40.52 -24.55 16.72
N ARG A 373 -40.99 -23.68 17.62
CA ARG A 373 -42.44 -23.39 17.78
C ARG A 373 -43.04 -22.77 16.53
N GLY A 374 -42.29 -21.94 15.80
CA GLY A 374 -42.69 -21.38 14.51
C GLY A 374 -42.97 -22.44 13.44
N LEU A 375 -42.38 -23.63 13.55
CA LEU A 375 -42.65 -24.78 12.68
C LEU A 375 -43.90 -25.59 13.08
N GLY A 376 -44.61 -25.18 14.14
CA GLY A 376 -45.74 -25.93 14.69
C GLY A 376 -45.34 -27.10 15.60
N LEU A 377 -44.07 -27.19 16.00
CA LEU A 377 -43.56 -28.20 16.93
C LEU A 377 -43.57 -27.66 18.37
N ASN A 378 -44.06 -28.46 19.33
CA ASN A 378 -44.08 -28.05 20.74
C ASN A 378 -42.80 -28.49 21.47
N ILE A 379 -42.05 -27.52 22.01
CA ILE A 379 -40.88 -27.74 22.88
C ILE A 379 -41.09 -27.01 24.22
N GLN A 380 -40.95 -27.75 25.32
CA GLN A 380 -41.12 -27.26 26.68
C GLN A 380 -39.98 -27.75 27.58
N LEU A 381 -39.49 -26.86 28.45
CA LEU A 381 -38.50 -27.20 29.47
C LEU A 381 -39.22 -27.80 30.68
N GLU A 382 -39.02 -29.09 30.91
CA GLU A 382 -39.58 -29.76 32.08
C GLU A 382 -38.61 -29.70 33.26
N LYS A 383 -39.12 -29.32 34.44
CA LYS A 383 -38.39 -29.57 35.68
C LYS A 383 -38.46 -31.07 35.96
N LYS A 384 -37.31 -31.72 36.13
CA LYS A 384 -37.24 -33.14 36.52
C LYS A 384 -38.12 -33.35 37.76
N ARG A 385 -39.12 -34.24 37.67
CA ARG A 385 -39.83 -34.71 38.87
C ARG A 385 -38.83 -35.48 39.71
N VAL A 386 -38.54 -34.99 40.91
CA VAL A 386 -37.69 -35.67 41.89
C VAL A 386 -38.32 -37.05 42.18
N GLY A 387 -37.70 -38.14 41.70
CA GLY A 387 -38.13 -39.51 42.01
C GLY A 387 -38.33 -40.51 40.86
N SER A 388 -38.22 -40.14 39.58
CA SER A 388 -38.26 -41.14 38.49
C SER A 388 -36.88 -41.80 38.28
N PRO A 389 -36.77 -43.14 38.33
CA PRO A 389 -35.54 -43.85 38.00
C PRO A 389 -35.26 -43.76 36.48
N LEU A 390 -33.98 -43.81 36.13
CA LEU A 390 -33.46 -43.77 34.76
C LEU A 390 -33.97 -44.93 33.89
#